data_AF-A0A2Z4G6J2-F1
#
_entry.id   AF-A0A2Z4G6J2-F1
#
_cell.length_a   1.000
_cell.length_b   1.000
_cell.length_c   1.000
_cell.angle_alpha   90.00
_cell.angle_beta   90.00
_cell.angle_gamma   90.00
#
_symmetry.space_group_name_H-M   'P 1'
#
loop_
_entity.id
_entity.type
_entity.pdbx_description
1 polymer ?
#
loop_
_entity_poly.entity_id
_entity_poly.type
_entity_poly.pdbx_seq_one_letter_code
_entity_poly.pdbx_strand_id
1 'polypeptide(L)' 'MKEDSLNNPETNRKTEGIYPKWKLISTHIGRRSLATNLYGKYATPLIVAMTGHAREVTFLQYIVTMHLLLLNFE' A
#
# COMPACT_ATOMS: atom_id res chain seq x y z
N MET A 1 8.20 -13.32 -8.11
CA MET A 1 6.90 -13.46 -8.80
C MET A 1 5.84 -13.65 -7.72
N LYS A 2 4.60 -13.21 -7.93
CA LYS A 2 3.48 -13.43 -6.98
C LYS A 2 2.22 -13.71 -7.78
N GLU A 3 1.43 -14.66 -7.28
CA GLU A 3 0.10 -14.96 -7.80
C GLU A 3 -0.87 -13.87 -7.34
N ASP A 4 -1.44 -13.14 -8.28
CA ASP A 4 -2.39 -12.07 -8.02
C ASP A 4 -3.24 -11.81 -9.27
N SER A 5 -4.29 -11.03 -9.12
CA SER A 5 -5.23 -10.68 -10.18
C SER A 5 -4.92 -9.29 -10.75
N LEU A 6 -4.63 -9.21 -12.05
CA LEU A 6 -4.42 -7.95 -12.77
C LEU A 6 -5.66 -7.61 -13.61
N ASN A 7 -5.98 -6.33 -13.77
CA ASN A 7 -7.04 -5.92 -14.70
C ASN A 7 -6.55 -6.07 -16.15
N ASN A 8 -7.24 -6.87 -16.95
CA ASN A 8 -6.99 -6.95 -18.38
C ASN A 8 -7.62 -5.73 -19.07
N PRO A 9 -6.83 -4.87 -19.76
CA PRO A 9 -7.36 -3.68 -20.43
C PRO A 9 -8.33 -3.98 -21.59
N GLU A 10 -8.27 -5.18 -22.18
CA GLU A 10 -9.15 -5.57 -23.29
C GLU A 10 -10.52 -6.05 -22.79
N THR A 11 -10.55 -6.79 -21.67
CA THR A 11 -11.78 -7.41 -21.17
C THR A 11 -12.34 -6.74 -19.91
N ASN A 12 -11.61 -5.77 -19.31
CA ASN A 12 -11.92 -5.15 -18.01
C ASN A 12 -12.24 -6.16 -16.89
N ARG A 13 -11.65 -7.35 -17.00
CA ARG A 13 -11.80 -8.42 -16.00
C ARG A 13 -10.47 -8.65 -15.32
N LYS A 14 -10.57 -9.00 -14.04
CA LYS A 14 -9.44 -9.48 -13.26
C LYS A 14 -9.04 -10.85 -13.77
N THR A 15 -7.81 -10.98 -14.26
CA THR A 15 -7.21 -12.26 -14.63
C THR A 15 -6.18 -12.63 -13.57
N GLU A 16 -6.37 -13.79 -12.95
CA GLU A 16 -5.41 -14.37 -12.03
C GLU A 16 -4.20 -14.90 -12.81
N GLY A 17 -3.01 -14.70 -12.26
CA GLY A 17 -1.79 -15.19 -12.86
C GLY A 17 -0.56 -14.88 -12.04
N ILE A 18 0.57 -15.42 -12.49
CA ILE A 18 1.87 -15.17 -11.88
C ILE A 18 2.49 -13.94 -12.53
N TYR A 19 2.54 -12.85 -11.78
CA TYR A 19 3.12 -11.59 -12.25
C TYR A 19 4.41 -11.27 -11.50
N PRO A 20 5.35 -10.56 -12.13
CA PRO A 20 6.49 -10.02 -11.41
C PRO A 20 5.99 -8.96 -10.41
N LYS A 21 6.60 -8.90 -9.21
CA LYS A 21 6.12 -8.06 -8.10
C LYS A 21 5.92 -6.58 -8.52
N TRP A 22 6.77 -6.06 -9.42
CA TRP A 22 6.67 -4.68 -9.92
C TRP A 22 5.40 -4.38 -10.70
N LYS A 23 4.79 -5.38 -11.35
CA LYS A 23 3.54 -5.21 -12.12
C LYS A 23 2.30 -5.15 -11.21
N LEU A 24 2.44 -5.57 -9.95
CA LEU A 24 1.38 -5.57 -8.94
C LEU A 24 1.43 -4.32 -8.05
N ILE A 25 2.43 -3.46 -8.22
CA ILE A 25 2.56 -2.23 -7.44
C ILE A 25 1.47 -1.25 -7.88
N SER A 26 0.61 -0.87 -6.93
CA SER A 26 -0.41 0.16 -7.11
C SER A 26 -0.08 1.41 -6.32
N THR A 27 -0.72 2.53 -6.66
CA THR A 27 -0.66 3.77 -5.89
C THR A 27 -0.99 3.55 -4.41
N HIS A 28 -1.88 2.59 -4.11
CA HIS A 28 -2.22 2.26 -2.73
C HIS A 28 -1.01 1.70 -1.97
N ILE A 29 -0.29 0.75 -2.57
CA ILE A 29 0.94 0.15 -2.01
C ILE A 29 2.03 1.22 -1.83
N GLY A 30 2.18 2.13 -2.79
CA GLY A 30 3.14 3.24 -2.70
C GLY A 30 2.86 4.18 -1.52
N ARG A 31 1.61 4.66 -1.39
CA ARG A 31 1.20 5.53 -0.27
C ARG A 31 1.33 4.83 1.09
N ARG A 32 1.05 3.52 1.14
CA ARG A 32 1.21 2.68 2.33
C ARG A 32 2.67 2.56 2.74
N SER A 33 3.53 2.20 1.80
CA SER A 33 4.98 2.05 2.03
C SER A 33 5.63 3.38 2.45
N LEU A 34 5.20 4.49 1.85
CA LEU A 34 5.64 5.83 2.20
C LEU A 34 5.32 6.17 3.66
N ALA A 35 4.07 5.94 4.10
CA ALA A 35 3.65 6.22 5.46
C ALA A 35 4.48 5.45 6.50
N THR A 36 4.65 4.14 6.29
CA THR A 36 5.40 3.28 7.21
C THR A 36 6.90 3.60 7.25
N ASN A 37 7.53 3.90 6.10
CA ASN A 37 8.97 4.21 6.06
C ASN A 37 9.32 5.58 6.68
N LEU A 38 8.40 6.54 6.62
CA LEU A 38 8.60 7.86 7.21
C LEU A 38 8.21 7.91 8.68
N TYR A 39 7.34 7.01 9.13
CA TYR A 39 6.92 6.91 10.52
C TYR A 39 8.12 6.63 11.42
N GLY A 40 8.31 7.45 12.46
CA GLY A 40 9.49 7.39 13.34
C GLY A 40 10.74 8.10 12.83
N LYS A 41 10.77 8.58 11.57
CA LYS A 41 11.84 9.43 11.02
C LYS A 41 11.46 10.90 10.92
N TYR A 42 10.18 11.18 10.63
CA TYR A 42 9.64 12.54 10.51
C TYR A 42 8.50 12.74 11.51
N ALA A 43 8.16 14.01 11.77
CA ALA A 43 7.04 14.38 12.62
C ALA A 43 5.72 13.82 12.03
N THR A 44 4.94 13.12 12.87
CA THR A 44 3.65 12.51 12.48
C THR A 44 2.70 13.46 11.75
N PRO A 45 2.54 14.74 12.16
CA PRO A 45 1.64 15.68 11.47
C PRO A 45 2.03 15.92 10.00
N LEU A 46 3.33 15.88 9.68
CA LEU A 46 3.82 16.06 8.31
C LEU A 46 3.42 14.87 7.42
N ILE A 47 3.56 13.66 7.94
CA ILE A 47 3.24 12.41 7.23
C ILE A 47 1.73 12.30 7.05
N VAL A 48 0.94 12.70 8.06
CA VAL A 48 -0.52 12.76 8.00
C VAL A 48 -0.98 13.73 6.91
N ALA A 49 -0.36 14.91 6.81
CA ALA A 49 -0.63 15.87 5.73
C ALA A 49 -0.26 15.32 4.34
N MET A 50 0.91 14.70 4.20
CA MET A 50 1.35 14.08 2.94
C MET A 50 0.47 12.91 2.51
N THR A 51 -0.03 12.14 3.46
CA THR A 51 -0.90 10.99 3.20
C THR A 51 -2.37 11.37 3.13
N GLY A 52 -2.76 12.62 3.40
CA GLY A 52 -4.14 13.08 3.29
C GLY A 52 -5.10 12.47 4.32
N HIS A 53 -4.60 12.03 5.48
CA HIS A 53 -5.47 11.60 6.58
C HIS A 53 -5.89 12.81 7.41
N ALA A 54 -7.16 12.89 7.80
CA ALA A 54 -7.67 14.02 8.58
C ALA A 54 -7.42 13.87 10.09
N ARG A 55 -7.23 12.63 10.59
CA ARG A 55 -7.05 12.32 12.01
C ARG A 55 -5.86 11.40 12.21
N GLU A 56 -5.09 11.67 13.26
CA GLU A 56 -3.90 10.89 13.63
C GLU A 56 -4.26 9.45 14.02
N VAL A 57 -5.39 9.24 14.70
CA VAL A 57 -5.89 7.90 15.05
C VAL A 57 -6.10 7.03 13.81
N THR A 58 -6.69 7.60 12.76
CA THR A 58 -6.95 6.90 11.49
C THR A 58 -5.65 6.58 10.76
N PHE A 59 -4.65 7.48 10.83
CA PHE A 59 -3.32 7.26 10.30
C PHE A 59 -2.55 6.15 11.05
N LEU A 60 -2.64 6.12 12.39
CA LEU A 60 -2.02 5.06 13.19
C LEU A 60 -2.65 3.69 12.90
N GLN A 61 -3.98 3.61 12.80
CA GLN A 61 -4.67 2.39 12.34
C GLN A 61 -4.25 1.99 10.92
N TYR A 62 -4.06 2.96 10.03
CA TYR A 62 -3.60 2.73 8.67
C TYR A 62 -2.21 2.07 8.67
N ILE A 63 -1.26 2.55 9.46
CA ILE A 63 0.08 1.94 9.59
C ILE A 63 0.01 0.54 10.20
N VAL A 64 -0.74 0.36 11.29
CA VAL A 64 -0.81 -0.94 12.00
C VAL A 64 -1.43 -2.02 11.10
N THR A 65 -2.54 -1.69 10.42
CA THR A 65 -3.18 -2.60 9.47
C THR A 65 -2.27 -2.95 8.29
N MET A 66 -1.36 -2.04 7.91
CA MET A 66 -0.39 -2.29 6.83
C MET A 66 0.68 -3.29 7.18
N HIS A 67 1.20 -3.25 8.41
CA HIS A 67 2.22 -4.18 8.84
C HIS A 67 1.77 -5.64 8.67
N LEU A 68 0.50 -5.92 9.00
CA LEU A 68 -0.11 -7.24 8.80
C LEU A 68 -0.23 -7.64 7.32
N LEU A 69 -0.51 -6.69 6.42
CA LEU A 69 -0.62 -6.99 4.98
C LEU A 69 0.75 -7.20 4.32
N LEU A 70 1.79 -6.48 4.74
CA LEU A 70 3.14 -6.61 4.17
C LEU A 70 3.85 -7.91 4.61
N LEU A 71 3.57 -8.42 5.81
CA LEU A 71 4.05 -9.75 6.24
C LEU A 71 3.48 -10.91 5.40
N ASN A 72 2.38 -10.69 4.68
CA ASN A 72 1.79 -11.65 3.75
C ASN A 72 2.31 -11.48 2.29
N PHE A 73 3.33 -10.65 2.07
CA PHE A 73 3.95 -10.39 0.76
C PHE A 73 5.39 -10.90 0.62
N GLU A 74 5.92 -11.52 1.66
CA GLU A 74 7.20 -12.23 1.64
C GLU A 74 7.04 -13.65 1.07
#